data_AF-A0A5R8WNM4-F1
#
_entry.id   AF-A0A5R8WNM4-F1
#
_cell.length_a   1.000
_cell.length_b   1.000
_cell.length_c   1.000
_cell.angle_alpha   90.00
_cell.angle_beta   90.00
_cell.angle_gamma   90.00
#
_symmetry.space_group_name_H-M   'P 1'
#
loop_
_entity.id
_entity.type
_entity.pdbx_description
1 polymer ?
#
loop_
_entity_poly.entity_id
_entity_poly.type
_entity_poly.pdbx_seq_one_letter_code
_entity_poly.pdbx_strand_id
1 'polypeptide(L)'
;MNPLDLIKAKRQHLARLANQNGAAGELRALDTMAEWRPRPKGKELHILLAALRDTGVFIKPSSFDAIELPGSITLDFHDAEAVRAALPSMVFIEIKTANQARVKDDFSGFFFALTESEIAAAEALGTRHRVALFNNITGAALLTSVADIMARAKSSSWQVSVQL
;
A
#
# COMPACT_ATOMS: atom_id res chain seq x y z
N MET A 1 15.12 34.59 -13.85
CA MET A 1 14.45 33.30 -13.54
C MET A 1 12.97 33.61 -13.33
N ASN A 2 12.08 33.06 -14.14
CA ASN A 2 10.65 33.36 -14.08
C ASN A 2 10.03 32.69 -12.83
N PRO A 3 9.16 33.38 -12.06
CA PRO A 3 8.43 32.78 -10.93
C PRO A 3 7.78 31.42 -11.24
N LEU A 4 7.31 31.21 -12.48
CA LEU A 4 6.70 29.94 -12.90
C LEU A 4 7.73 28.79 -12.98
N ASP A 5 8.96 29.06 -13.38
CA ASP A 5 10.04 28.07 -13.42
C ASP A 5 10.46 27.65 -12.01
N LEU A 6 10.45 28.59 -11.06
CA LEU A 6 10.72 28.33 -9.65
C LEU A 6 9.65 27.42 -9.04
N ILE A 7 8.37 27.65 -9.36
CA ILE A 7 7.25 26.82 -8.90
C ILE A 7 7.34 25.41 -9.50
N LYS A 8 7.68 25.29 -10.80
CA LYS A 8 7.85 24.00 -11.48
C LYS A 8 9.01 23.20 -10.90
N ALA A 9 10.17 23.83 -10.68
CA ALA A 9 11.32 23.21 -10.04
C ALA A 9 11.02 22.77 -8.59
N LYS A 10 10.27 23.58 -7.84
CA LYS A 10 9.85 23.24 -6.47
C LYS A 10 8.86 22.07 -6.46
N ARG A 11 7.92 22.00 -7.41
CA ARG A 11 7.01 20.85 -7.57
C ARG A 11 7.74 19.57 -7.94
N GLN A 12 8.68 19.63 -8.88
CA GLN A 12 9.51 18.48 -9.27
C GLN A 12 10.38 17.99 -8.12
N HIS A 13 10.97 18.92 -7.35
CA HIS A 13 11.74 18.59 -6.16
C HIS A 13 10.87 17.96 -5.06
N LEU A 14 9.67 18.49 -4.81
CA LEU A 14 8.72 17.93 -3.85
C LEU A 14 8.18 16.57 -4.29
N ALA A 15 7.90 16.36 -5.57
CA ALA A 15 7.50 15.06 -6.11
C ALA A 15 8.63 14.01 -5.97
N ARG A 16 9.87 14.41 -6.24
CA ARG A 16 11.05 13.54 -6.05
C ARG A 16 11.26 13.19 -4.57
N LEU A 17 11.11 14.16 -3.67
CA LEU A 17 11.17 13.93 -2.23
C LEU A 17 10.01 13.09 -1.72
N ALA A 18 8.80 13.30 -2.23
CA ALA A 18 7.63 12.50 -1.86
C ALA A 18 7.80 11.03 -2.28
N ASN A 19 8.32 10.77 -3.48
CA ASN A 19 8.62 9.41 -3.94
C ASN A 19 9.75 8.74 -3.15
N GLN A 20 10.79 9.50 -2.80
CA GLN A 20 11.89 8.99 -1.97
C GLN A 20 11.45 8.73 -0.52
N ASN A 21 10.61 9.61 0.06
CA ASN A 21 10.10 9.48 1.41
C ASN A 21 8.98 8.43 1.52
N GLY A 22 8.22 8.21 0.45
CA GLY A 22 7.22 7.15 0.34
C GLY A 22 7.88 5.78 0.40
N ALA A 23 8.81 5.51 -0.52
CA ALA A 23 9.55 4.25 -0.57
C ALA A 23 10.39 4.00 0.70
N ALA A 24 10.99 5.04 1.29
CA ALA A 24 11.69 4.91 2.57
C ALA A 24 10.74 4.62 3.74
N GLY A 25 9.51 5.16 3.70
CA GLY A 25 8.49 4.86 4.69
C GLY A 25 7.93 3.45 4.58
N GLU A 26 7.73 2.95 3.36
CA GLU A 26 7.33 1.57 3.09
C GLU A 26 8.34 0.58 3.67
N LEU A 27 9.64 0.82 3.44
CA LEU A 27 10.72 -0.01 4.02
C LEU A 27 10.70 -0.01 5.55
N ARG A 28 10.53 1.16 6.18
CA ARG A 28 10.44 1.24 7.65
C ARG A 28 9.21 0.52 8.20
N ALA A 29 8.09 0.60 7.51
CA ALA A 29 6.87 -0.12 7.91
C ALA A 29 7.08 -1.63 7.83
N LEU A 30 7.72 -2.12 6.76
CA LEU A 30 8.11 -3.52 6.60
C LEU A 30 9.07 -3.98 7.71
N ASP A 31 10.11 -3.20 8.01
CA ASP A 31 11.08 -3.53 9.07
C ASP A 31 10.44 -3.60 10.47
N THR A 32 9.32 -2.91 10.67
CA THR A 32 8.58 -2.90 11.93
C THR A 32 7.68 -4.14 12.09
N MET A 33 7.26 -4.76 10.98
CA MET A 33 6.27 -5.84 10.96
C MET A 33 6.91 -7.16 10.51
N ALA A 34 7.37 -7.96 11.47
CA ALA A 34 8.17 -9.17 11.23
C ALA A 34 7.52 -10.22 10.31
N GLU A 35 6.19 -10.24 10.20
CA GLU A 35 5.46 -11.21 9.37
C GLU A 35 5.14 -10.69 7.95
N TRP A 36 5.52 -9.45 7.64
CA TRP A 36 5.26 -8.86 6.33
C TRP A 36 6.42 -9.10 5.38
N ARG A 37 6.09 -9.64 4.21
CA ARG A 37 7.03 -9.79 3.10
C ARG A 37 6.75 -8.70 2.07
N PRO A 38 7.78 -8.07 1.48
CA PRO A 38 7.57 -7.13 0.40
C PRO A 38 6.86 -7.83 -0.76
N ARG A 39 6.07 -7.06 -1.53
CA ARG A 39 5.41 -7.56 -2.73
C ARG A 39 6.45 -8.25 -3.64
N PRO A 40 6.18 -9.50 -4.08
CA PRO A 40 7.05 -10.22 -5.00
C PRO A 40 7.20 -9.46 -6.33
N LYS A 41 8.25 -9.74 -7.09
CA LYS A 41 8.54 -9.02 -8.35
C LYS A 41 8.70 -9.97 -9.53
N GLY A 42 8.54 -9.44 -10.75
CA GLY A 42 8.75 -10.20 -11.97
C GLY A 42 7.91 -11.49 -12.02
N LYS A 43 8.59 -12.63 -12.18
CA LYS A 43 7.94 -13.95 -12.33
C LYS A 43 7.13 -14.36 -11.10
N GLU A 44 7.65 -14.10 -9.90
CA GLU A 44 6.97 -14.39 -8.62
C GLU A 44 5.62 -13.67 -8.54
N LEU A 45 5.59 -12.39 -8.93
CA LEU A 45 4.36 -11.59 -8.95
C LEU A 45 3.36 -12.15 -9.97
N HIS A 46 3.84 -12.60 -11.13
CA HIS A 46 2.97 -13.22 -12.13
C HIS A 46 2.36 -14.53 -11.63
N ILE A 47 3.11 -15.35 -10.89
CA ILE A 47 2.61 -16.58 -10.28
C ILE A 47 1.53 -16.26 -9.24
N LEU A 48 1.77 -15.30 -8.36
CA LEU A 48 0.78 -14.87 -7.36
C LEU A 48 -0.51 -14.34 -7.99
N LEU A 49 -0.39 -13.47 -9.01
CA LEU A 49 -1.56 -12.93 -9.69
C LEU A 49 -2.31 -14.00 -10.50
N ALA A 50 -1.61 -14.99 -11.05
CA ALA A 50 -2.25 -16.14 -11.69
C ALA A 50 -3.04 -16.98 -10.68
N ALA A 51 -2.44 -17.28 -9.52
CA ALA A 51 -3.13 -18.00 -8.44
C ALA A 51 -4.38 -17.27 -7.94
N LEU A 52 -4.35 -15.93 -7.83
CA LEU A 52 -5.54 -15.13 -7.51
C LEU A 52 -6.62 -15.27 -8.58
N ARG A 53 -6.26 -15.20 -9.86
CA ARG A 53 -7.22 -15.34 -10.98
C ARG A 53 -7.88 -16.72 -11.01
N ASP A 54 -7.14 -17.78 -10.66
CA ASP A 54 -7.68 -19.14 -10.55
C ASP A 54 -8.80 -19.22 -9.49
N THR A 55 -8.79 -18.31 -8.50
CA THR A 55 -9.86 -18.17 -7.49
C THR A 55 -10.95 -17.15 -7.85
N GLY A 56 -10.89 -16.57 -9.06
CA GLY A 56 -11.82 -15.53 -9.52
C GLY A 56 -11.50 -14.12 -9.00
N VAL A 57 -10.33 -13.92 -8.37
CA VAL A 57 -9.90 -12.61 -7.84
C VAL A 57 -8.98 -11.90 -8.83
N PHE A 58 -9.36 -10.69 -9.22
CA PHE A 58 -8.62 -9.88 -10.20
C PHE A 58 -8.20 -8.55 -9.57
N ILE A 59 -6.90 -8.42 -9.27
CA ILE A 59 -6.32 -7.19 -8.72
C ILE A 59 -5.16 -6.69 -9.59
N LYS A 60 -4.88 -5.39 -9.54
CA LYS A 60 -3.70 -4.84 -10.22
C LYS A 60 -2.43 -5.13 -9.43
N PRO A 61 -1.28 -5.30 -10.10
CA PRO A 61 0.01 -5.47 -9.41
C PRO A 61 0.31 -4.35 -8.41
N SER A 62 -0.13 -3.12 -8.69
CA SER A 62 0.12 -1.90 -7.90
C SER A 62 -0.92 -1.64 -6.80
N SER A 63 -1.73 -2.62 -6.42
CA SER A 63 -2.81 -2.44 -5.42
C SER A 63 -2.43 -2.90 -4.01
N PHE A 64 -1.17 -3.28 -3.81
CA PHE A 64 -0.62 -3.67 -2.53
C PHE A 64 0.91 -3.52 -2.56
N ASP A 65 1.51 -3.36 -1.40
CA ASP A 65 2.95 -3.16 -1.21
C ASP A 65 3.61 -4.34 -0.52
N ALA A 66 2.85 -5.08 0.30
CA ALA A 66 3.34 -6.19 1.09
C ALA A 66 2.29 -7.31 1.21
N ILE A 67 2.76 -8.48 1.65
CA ILE A 67 1.93 -9.63 1.96
C ILE A 67 2.29 -10.09 3.36
N GLU A 68 1.30 -10.12 4.24
CA GLU A 68 1.38 -10.79 5.52
C GLU A 68 1.07 -12.28 5.34
N LEU A 69 1.94 -13.11 5.90
CA LEU A 69 1.78 -14.55 5.98
C LEU A 69 1.96 -14.96 7.45
N PRO A 70 1.14 -15.88 7.98
CA PRO A 70 1.39 -16.44 9.30
C PRO A 70 2.83 -16.94 9.42
N GLY A 71 3.53 -16.61 10.52
CA GLY A 71 4.96 -16.92 10.69
C GLY A 71 5.36 -18.40 10.54
N SER A 72 4.40 -19.33 10.62
CA SER A 72 4.61 -20.76 10.36
C SER A 72 4.74 -21.12 8.87
N ILE A 73 4.41 -20.22 7.95
CA ILE A 73 4.42 -20.50 6.51
C ILE A 73 5.71 -19.97 5.88
N THR A 74 6.58 -20.89 5.48
CA THR A 74 7.69 -20.57 4.57
C THR A 74 7.23 -20.78 3.13
N LEU A 75 7.03 -19.68 2.40
CA LEU A 75 6.61 -19.71 1.02
C LEU A 75 7.73 -19.26 0.07
N ASP A 76 7.96 -20.03 -0.99
CA ASP A 76 8.69 -19.63 -2.19
C ASP A 76 7.69 -19.22 -3.28
N PHE A 77 7.76 -17.98 -3.76
CA PHE A 77 6.87 -17.48 -4.81
C PHE A 77 7.20 -18.03 -6.21
N HIS A 78 8.30 -18.77 -6.38
CA HIS A 78 8.58 -19.51 -7.61
C HIS A 78 7.80 -20.82 -7.72
N ASP A 79 7.25 -21.33 -6.61
CA ASP A 79 6.43 -22.53 -6.56
C ASP A 79 4.95 -22.19 -6.65
N ALA A 80 4.36 -22.43 -7.83
CA ALA A 80 2.95 -22.12 -8.08
C ALA A 80 1.99 -22.97 -7.24
N GLU A 81 2.34 -24.21 -6.89
CA GLU A 81 1.49 -25.05 -6.05
C GLU A 81 1.51 -24.58 -4.60
N ALA A 82 2.70 -24.26 -4.08
CA ALA A 82 2.84 -23.69 -2.74
C ALA A 82 2.11 -22.34 -2.63
N VAL A 83 2.21 -21.48 -3.64
CA VAL A 83 1.50 -20.19 -3.68
C VAL A 83 -0.01 -20.42 -3.63
N ARG A 84 -0.55 -21.34 -4.43
CA ARG A 84 -1.99 -21.66 -4.42
C ARG A 84 -2.45 -22.20 -3.06
N ALA A 85 -1.65 -23.07 -2.44
CA ALA A 85 -1.98 -23.63 -1.13
C ALA A 85 -1.97 -22.58 -0.01
N ALA A 86 -1.03 -21.63 -0.05
CA ALA A 86 -0.90 -20.57 0.94
C ALA A 86 -1.86 -19.38 0.71
N LEU A 87 -2.40 -19.21 -0.50
CA LEU A 87 -3.20 -18.06 -0.91
C LEU A 87 -4.40 -17.72 0.02
N PRO A 88 -5.14 -18.69 0.57
CA PRO A 88 -6.24 -18.39 1.50
C PRO A 88 -5.78 -17.70 2.80
N SER A 89 -4.53 -17.92 3.20
CA SER A 89 -3.93 -17.37 4.42
C SER A 89 -3.19 -16.06 4.21
N MET A 90 -3.05 -15.59 2.96
CA MET A 90 -2.37 -14.34 2.65
C MET A 90 -3.26 -13.14 2.95
N VAL A 91 -2.68 -12.11 3.58
CA VAL A 91 -3.29 -10.79 3.69
C VAL A 91 -2.43 -9.80 2.89
N PHE A 92 -3.06 -9.10 1.95
CA PHE A 92 -2.45 -8.11 1.08
C PHE A 92 -2.50 -6.76 1.78
N ILE A 93 -1.34 -6.13 1.93
CA ILE A 93 -1.18 -4.91 2.70
C ILE A 93 -0.80 -3.78 1.75
N GLU A 94 -1.60 -2.72 1.74
CA GLU A 94 -1.27 -1.42 1.15
C GLU A 94 -0.68 -0.52 2.24
N ILE A 95 0.49 0.06 2.03
CA ILE A 95 1.18 0.89 3.03
C ILE A 95 1.02 2.38 2.65
N LYS A 96 0.41 3.17 3.53
CA LYS A 96 0.33 4.63 3.39
C LYS A 96 1.15 5.30 4.48
N THR A 97 2.14 6.07 4.07
CA THR A 97 3.07 6.72 5.01
C THR A 97 2.72 8.19 5.25
N ALA A 98 2.78 8.59 6.51
CA ALA A 98 2.62 9.97 6.96
C ALA A 98 3.98 10.53 7.39
N ASN A 99 4.30 11.73 6.87
CA ASN A 99 5.55 12.44 7.13
C ASN A 99 5.32 13.81 7.78
N GLN A 100 4.13 14.04 8.34
CA GLN A 100 3.68 15.36 8.75
C GLN A 100 3.53 15.41 10.27
N ALA A 101 4.19 16.36 10.92
CA ALA A 101 4.17 16.49 12.39
C ALA A 101 2.77 16.72 12.99
N ARG A 102 1.80 17.16 12.18
CA ARG A 102 0.40 17.35 12.59
C ARG A 102 -0.40 16.05 12.70
N VAL A 103 0.11 14.95 12.13
CA VAL A 103 -0.58 13.65 12.15
C VAL A 103 -0.34 13.02 13.51
N LYS A 104 -1.43 12.79 14.24
CA LYS A 104 -1.40 12.13 15.55
C LYS A 104 -1.29 10.61 15.38
N ASP A 105 -1.05 9.89 16.47
CA ASP A 105 -0.89 8.42 16.44
C ASP A 105 -2.17 7.67 16.07
N ASP A 106 -3.35 8.28 16.25
CA ASP A 106 -4.63 7.77 15.74
C ASP A 106 -4.88 8.10 14.25
N PHE A 107 -3.89 8.70 13.59
CA PHE A 107 -3.91 9.22 12.22
C PHE A 107 -4.96 10.32 11.96
N SER A 108 -5.50 10.94 13.01
CA SER A 108 -6.32 12.15 12.84
C SER A 108 -5.50 13.28 12.21
N GLY A 109 -6.09 13.99 11.24
CA GLY A 109 -5.43 15.06 10.49
C GLY A 109 -4.56 14.57 9.31
N PHE A 110 -4.48 13.26 9.09
CA PHE A 110 -3.89 12.69 7.87
C PHE A 110 -4.89 12.72 6.72
N PHE A 111 -4.42 13.11 5.53
CA PHE A 111 -5.18 13.03 4.29
C PHE A 111 -4.59 11.90 3.46
N PHE A 112 -5.37 10.86 3.21
CA PHE A 112 -4.99 9.71 2.40
C PHE A 112 -5.63 9.84 1.02
N ALA A 113 -4.90 9.42 -0.01
CA ALA A 113 -5.43 9.20 -1.34
C ALA A 113 -5.58 7.69 -1.54
N LEU A 114 -6.78 7.26 -1.93
CA LEU A 114 -7.04 5.89 -2.37
C LEU A 114 -7.19 5.90 -3.88
N THR A 115 -6.48 5.01 -4.56
CA THR A 115 -6.67 4.83 -6.00
C THR A 115 -7.85 3.90 -6.26
N GLU A 116 -8.47 4.01 -7.43
CA GLU A 116 -9.55 3.08 -7.86
C GLU A 116 -9.08 1.61 -7.79
N SER A 117 -7.80 1.37 -8.07
CA SER A 117 -7.24 0.01 -8.06
C SER A 117 -7.05 -0.55 -6.64
N GLU A 118 -6.80 0.32 -5.65
CA GLU A 118 -6.79 -0.07 -4.23
C GLU A 118 -8.20 -0.37 -3.72
N ILE A 119 -9.19 0.44 -4.11
CA ILE A 119 -10.60 0.22 -3.75
C ILE A 119 -11.09 -1.10 -4.35
N ALA A 120 -10.84 -1.32 -5.65
CA ALA A 120 -11.23 -2.56 -6.33
C ALA A 120 -10.54 -3.80 -5.73
N ALA A 121 -9.26 -3.68 -5.32
CA ALA A 121 -8.57 -4.76 -4.63
C ALA A 121 -9.18 -5.06 -3.26
N ALA A 122 -9.55 -4.02 -2.50
CA ALA A 122 -10.22 -4.18 -1.22
C ALA A 122 -11.58 -4.88 -1.36
N GLU A 123 -12.36 -4.53 -2.38
CA GLU A 123 -13.64 -5.19 -2.68
C GLU A 123 -13.44 -6.66 -3.09
N ALA A 124 -12.46 -6.95 -3.93
CA ALA A 124 -12.20 -8.30 -4.44
C ALA A 124 -11.59 -9.25 -3.39
N LEU A 125 -10.76 -8.73 -2.50
CA LEU A 125 -10.07 -9.52 -1.46
C LEU A 125 -10.81 -9.54 -0.11
N GLY A 126 -11.70 -8.58 0.12
CA GLY A 126 -12.45 -8.45 1.37
C GLY A 126 -11.54 -8.31 2.59
N THR A 127 -11.70 -9.17 3.58
CA THR A 127 -10.92 -9.13 4.83
C THR A 127 -9.43 -9.42 4.63
N ARG A 128 -9.05 -10.02 3.49
CA ARG A 128 -7.65 -10.27 3.09
C ARG A 128 -6.95 -9.06 2.49
N HIS A 129 -7.60 -7.91 2.37
CA HIS A 129 -6.93 -6.65 2.06
C HIS A 129 -6.96 -5.71 3.26
N ARG A 130 -5.79 -5.19 3.63
CA ARG A 130 -5.65 -4.25 4.74
C ARG A 130 -4.82 -3.05 4.30
N VAL A 131 -5.08 -1.92 4.95
CA VAL A 131 -4.32 -0.69 4.78
C VAL A 131 -3.53 -0.45 6.05
N ALA A 132 -2.21 -0.35 5.92
CA ALA A 132 -1.29 0.00 6.98
C ALA A 132 -0.98 1.49 6.90
N LEU A 133 -1.47 2.27 7.87
CA LEU A 133 -1.06 3.65 8.05
C LEU A 133 0.20 3.67 8.91
N PHE A 134 1.27 4.31 8.43
CA PHE A 134 2.53 4.37 9.15
C PHE A 134 3.02 5.81 9.29
N ASN A 135 3.29 6.27 10.51
CA ASN A 135 3.83 7.60 10.75
C ASN A 135 5.36 7.53 10.86
N ASN A 136 6.05 8.04 9.84
CA ASN A 136 7.51 8.01 9.79
C ASN A 136 8.20 8.86 10.86
N ILE A 137 7.47 9.79 11.52
CA ILE A 137 8.00 10.65 12.57
C ILE A 137 7.87 9.96 13.93
N THR A 138 6.69 9.44 14.26
CA THR A 138 6.43 8.83 15.59
C THR A 138 6.70 7.33 15.63
N GLY A 139 6.76 6.67 14.47
CA GLY A 139 6.80 5.21 14.35
C GLY A 139 5.45 4.54 14.60
N ALA A 140 4.38 5.30 14.85
CA ALA A 140 3.05 4.74 15.07
C ALA A 140 2.55 4.05 13.81
N ALA A 141 1.93 2.88 13.98
CA ALA A 141 1.33 2.09 12.93
C ALA A 141 -0.14 1.79 13.27
N LEU A 142 -1.03 1.92 12.29
CA LEU A 142 -2.44 1.54 12.41
C LEU A 142 -2.83 0.65 11.23
N LEU A 143 -3.18 -0.60 11.53
CA LEU A 143 -3.76 -1.50 10.54
C LEU A 143 -5.27 -1.28 10.49
N THR A 144 -5.81 -1.07 9.30
CA THR A 144 -7.23 -0.73 9.08
C THR A 144 -7.71 -1.29 7.74
N SER A 145 -8.93 -0.94 7.33
CA SER A 145 -9.54 -1.33 6.05
C SER A 145 -10.00 -0.10 5.27
N VAL A 146 -10.22 -0.26 3.97
CA VAL A 146 -10.82 0.81 3.15
C VAL A 146 -12.19 1.21 3.70
N ALA A 147 -13.00 0.25 4.17
CA ALA A 147 -14.31 0.52 4.76
C ALA A 147 -14.21 1.39 6.02
N ASP A 148 -13.28 1.07 6.94
CA ASP A 148 -13.07 1.84 8.17
C ASP A 148 -12.54 3.26 7.88
N ILE A 149 -11.64 3.37 6.89
CA ILE A 149 -11.11 4.64 6.42
C ILE A 149 -12.25 5.52 5.90
N MET A 150 -13.12 4.96 5.05
CA MET A 150 -14.27 5.68 4.50
C MET A 150 -15.28 6.06 5.58
N ALA A 151 -15.52 5.19 6.58
CA ALA A 151 -16.41 5.49 7.71
C ALA A 151 -15.90 6.62 8.62
N ARG A 152 -14.57 6.80 8.70
CA ARG A 152 -13.92 7.88 9.47
C ARG A 152 -13.73 9.17 8.67
N ALA A 153 -13.98 9.16 7.36
CA ALA A 153 -13.73 10.30 6.49
C ALA A 153 -14.65 11.48 6.85
N LYS A 154 -14.06 12.62 7.23
CA LYS A 154 -14.81 13.87 7.47
C LYS A 154 -15.21 14.58 6.18
N SER A 155 -14.45 14.36 5.12
CA SER A 155 -14.71 14.84 3.77
C SER A 155 -14.05 13.91 2.76
N SER A 156 -14.66 13.75 1.60
CA SER A 156 -14.12 13.01 0.46
C SER A 156 -14.19 13.88 -0.79
N SER A 157 -13.17 13.79 -1.64
CA SER A 157 -13.17 14.44 -2.95
C SER A 157 -12.58 13.49 -3.99
N TRP A 158 -13.21 13.42 -5.15
CA TRP A 158 -12.68 12.68 -6.29
C TRP A 158 -11.58 13.50 -6.95
N GLN A 159 -10.42 12.89 -7.15
CA GLN A 159 -9.28 13.52 -7.80
C GLN A 159 -8.84 12.68 -9.01
N VAL A 160 -8.64 13.35 -10.14
CA VAL A 160 -8.03 12.76 -11.34
C VAL A 160 -6.60 13.29 -11.45
N SER A 161 -5.63 12.38 -11.45
CA SER A 161 -4.22 12.71 -11.67
C SER A 161 -3.83 12.35 -13.10
N VAL A 162 -3.28 13.31 -13.83
CA VAL A 162 -2.83 13.13 -15.22
C VAL A 162 -1.32 13.36 -15.27
N GLN A 163 -0.59 12.43 -15.88
CA GLN A 163 0.82 12.58 -16.21
C GLN A 163 0.94 12.80 -17.72
N LEU A 164 1.49 13.94 -18.12
CA LEU A 164 1.77 14.30 -19.52
C LEU A 164 3.19 13.91 -19.91
#